data_AF-A0A944Y9S8-F1
#
_entry.id   AF-A0A944Y9S8-F1
#
_cell.length_a   1.000
_cell.length_b   1.000
_cell.length_c   1.000
_cell.angle_alpha   90.00
_cell.angle_beta   90.00
_cell.angle_gamma   90.00
#
_symmetry.space_group_name_H-M   'P 1'
#
loop_
_entity.id
_entity.type
_entity.pdbx_description
1 polymer ?
#
loop_
_entity_poly.entity_id
_entity_poly.type
_entity_poly.pdbx_seq_one_letter_code
_entity_poly.pdbx_strand_id
1 'polypeptide(L)'
;MHYYKGVGWYRTSVRIPKRFKGRKLYLWFGGVDELAKVWFNGQLLGASADAGEGLPGTAGTFLPFEFNVTKEARVSAENTIVVKVTNKRLDEVGTGGIVSPVMLWSPKR
;
A
#
# COMPACT_ATOMS: atom_id res chain seq x y z
N MET A 1 20.22 11.48 -19.12
CA MET A 1 19.46 11.49 -17.85
C MET A 1 19.20 10.03 -17.49
N HIS A 2 19.81 9.49 -16.42
CA HIS A 2 19.70 8.06 -16.07
C HIS A 2 18.98 7.92 -14.73
N TYR A 3 17.64 7.93 -14.74
CA TYR A 3 16.85 7.59 -13.56
C TYR A 3 16.66 6.08 -13.49
N TYR A 4 16.72 5.52 -12.28
CA TYR A 4 16.45 4.10 -12.08
C TYR A 4 14.98 3.81 -12.34
N LYS A 5 14.72 3.05 -13.41
CA LYS A 5 13.41 2.48 -13.73
C LYS A 5 13.48 0.98 -13.47
N GLY A 6 12.72 0.51 -12.48
CA GLY A 6 12.76 -0.88 -12.06
C GLY A 6 11.85 -1.15 -10.89
N VAL A 7 12.31 -2.02 -9.99
CA VAL A 7 11.57 -2.43 -8.80
C VAL A 7 12.20 -1.81 -7.57
N GLY A 8 11.37 -1.28 -6.68
CA GLY A 8 11.72 -0.84 -5.33
C GLY A 8 10.84 -1.55 -4.29
N TRP A 9 11.43 -1.86 -3.13
CA TRP A 9 10.71 -2.48 -2.02
C TRP A 9 10.76 -1.59 -0.79
N TYR A 10 9.61 -1.48 -0.12
CA TYR A 10 9.46 -0.82 1.18
C TYR A 10 8.95 -1.84 2.18
N ARG A 11 9.48 -1.80 3.41
CA ARG A 11 9.00 -2.61 4.52
C ARG A 11 9.00 -1.77 5.79
N THR A 12 7.91 -1.83 6.54
CA THR A 12 7.82 -1.21 7.86
C THR A 12 7.02 -2.08 8.83
N SER A 13 7.21 -1.84 10.11
CA SER A 13 6.45 -2.47 11.19
C SER A 13 5.69 -1.42 11.98
N VAL A 14 4.42 -1.68 12.28
CA VAL A 14 3.54 -0.80 13.03
C VAL A 14 2.83 -1.53 14.16
N ARG A 15 2.69 -0.88 15.32
CA ARG A 15 1.93 -1.41 16.45
C ARG A 15 0.56 -0.75 16.52
N ILE A 16 -0.51 -1.55 16.48
CA ILE A 16 -1.89 -1.05 16.53
C ILE A 16 -2.33 -0.95 18.00
N PRO A 17 -2.69 0.25 18.51
CA PRO A 17 -3.08 0.41 19.91
C PRO A 17 -4.34 -0.37 20.31
N LYS A 18 -4.41 -0.82 21.58
CA LYS A 18 -5.56 -1.59 22.13
C LYS A 18 -6.93 -0.93 21.92
N ARG A 19 -6.98 0.42 21.87
CA ARG A 19 -8.22 1.19 21.61
C ARG A 19 -8.87 0.90 20.25
N PHE A 20 -8.16 0.24 19.34
CA PHE A 20 -8.69 -0.18 18.05
C PHE A 20 -9.22 -1.61 18.02
N LYS A 21 -9.23 -2.33 19.15
CA LYS A 21 -9.81 -3.69 19.24
C LYS A 21 -11.27 -3.67 18.78
N GLY A 22 -11.60 -4.58 17.84
CA GLY A 22 -12.95 -4.72 17.28
C GLY A 22 -13.38 -3.58 16.36
N ARG A 23 -12.48 -2.65 15.98
CA ARG A 23 -12.78 -1.61 14.99
C ARG A 23 -12.39 -2.06 13.59
N LYS A 24 -13.07 -1.51 12.58
CA LYS A 24 -12.62 -1.62 11.19
C LYS A 24 -11.30 -0.89 11.03
N LEU A 25 -10.34 -1.50 10.34
CA LEU A 25 -9.02 -0.98 10.08
C LEU A 25 -8.74 -0.99 8.58
N TYR A 26 -8.20 0.12 8.10
CA TYR A 26 -7.93 0.34 6.68
C TYR A 26 -6.50 0.81 6.50
N LEU A 27 -5.81 0.23 5.52
CA LEU A 27 -4.53 0.71 5.04
C LEU A 27 -4.77 1.51 3.76
N TRP A 28 -4.50 2.81 3.81
CA TRP A 28 -4.74 3.76 2.73
C TRP A 28 -3.42 4.29 2.18
N PHE A 29 -3.36 4.44 0.86
CA PHE A 29 -2.26 5.03 0.12
C PHE A 29 -2.79 6.22 -0.68
N GLY A 30 -2.10 7.36 -0.61
CA GLY A 30 -2.47 8.54 -1.39
C GLY A 30 -2.09 8.47 -2.87
N GLY A 31 -1.09 7.65 -3.22
CA GLY A 31 -0.61 7.50 -4.59
C GLY A 31 0.76 6.83 -4.66
N VAL A 32 1.00 6.12 -5.77
CA VAL A 32 2.26 5.42 -6.08
C VAL A 32 2.59 5.62 -7.55
N ASP A 33 3.88 5.51 -7.85
CA ASP A 33 4.43 5.64 -9.20
C ASP A 33 5.34 4.44 -9.55
N GLU A 34 4.94 3.48 -10.39
CA GLU A 34 3.67 3.38 -11.15
C GLU A 34 2.71 2.33 -10.58
N LEU A 35 3.23 1.15 -10.24
CA LEU A 35 2.43 -0.01 -9.81
C LEU A 35 2.89 -0.49 -8.44
N ALA A 36 1.99 -0.57 -7.47
CA ALA A 36 2.25 -1.19 -6.18
C ALA A 36 1.60 -2.57 -6.05
N LYS A 37 2.29 -3.51 -5.41
CA LYS A 37 1.69 -4.67 -4.74
C LYS A 37 1.90 -4.52 -3.24
N VAL A 38 0.86 -4.78 -2.45
CA VAL A 38 0.86 -4.52 -1.00
C VAL A 38 0.58 -5.79 -0.22
N TRP A 39 1.41 -6.04 0.79
CA TRP A 39 1.22 -7.12 1.75
C TRP A 39 1.07 -6.57 3.17
N PHE A 40 0.27 -7.27 3.97
CA PHE A 40 0.09 -7.01 5.39
C PHE A 40 0.20 -8.32 6.17
N ASN A 41 1.14 -8.37 7.12
CA ASN A 41 1.47 -9.59 7.88
C ASN A 41 1.77 -10.81 7.00
N GLY A 42 2.37 -10.60 5.83
CA GLY A 42 2.68 -11.64 4.85
C GLY A 42 1.54 -11.97 3.89
N GLN A 43 0.32 -11.49 4.13
CA GLN A 43 -0.82 -11.70 3.24
C GLN A 43 -0.84 -10.65 2.13
N LEU A 44 -0.93 -11.08 0.86
CA LEU A 44 -1.12 -10.18 -0.28
C LEU A 44 -2.52 -9.56 -0.19
N LEU A 45 -2.58 -8.23 -0.10
CA LEU A 45 -3.83 -7.48 -0.04
C LEU A 45 -4.35 -7.17 -1.44
N GLY A 46 -3.47 -6.74 -2.35
CA GLY A 46 -3.85 -6.33 -3.69
C GLY A 46 -2.80 -5.43 -4.35
N ALA A 47 -3.22 -4.67 -5.36
CA ALA A 47 -2.35 -3.81 -6.16
C ALA A 47 -2.93 -2.40 -6.39
N SER A 48 -2.11 -1.44 -6.80
CA SER A 48 -2.55 -0.07 -7.18
C SER A 48 -2.93 0.06 -8.66
N ALA A 49 -3.27 -1.05 -9.33
CA ALA A 49 -3.45 -1.07 -10.77
C ALA A 49 -4.55 -2.03 -11.25
N ASP A 50 -4.98 -1.79 -12.49
CA ASP A 50 -6.16 -2.30 -13.20
C ASP A 50 -6.38 -3.83 -13.19
N ALA A 51 -7.61 -4.23 -13.53
CA ALA A 51 -8.24 -5.55 -13.40
C ALA A 51 -7.52 -6.74 -14.09
N GLY A 52 -6.43 -6.49 -14.83
CA GLY A 52 -5.68 -7.52 -15.56
C GLY A 52 -4.92 -8.52 -14.66
N GLU A 53 -4.66 -8.18 -13.40
CA GLU A 53 -4.09 -9.10 -12.41
C GLU A 53 -5.13 -9.78 -11.51
N GLY A 54 -6.43 -9.45 -11.65
CA GLY A 54 -7.49 -9.99 -10.81
C GLY A 54 -7.38 -9.65 -9.32
N LEU A 55 -6.46 -8.76 -8.96
CA LEU A 55 -6.23 -8.29 -7.59
C LEU A 55 -7.13 -7.10 -7.27
N PRO A 56 -7.63 -6.97 -6.03
CA PRO A 56 -8.37 -5.79 -5.62
C PRO A 56 -7.46 -4.55 -5.66
N GLY A 57 -7.97 -3.42 -6.13
CA GLY A 57 -7.20 -2.20 -6.32
C GLY A 57 -7.96 -1.11 -7.07
N THR A 58 -7.48 0.13 -6.97
CA THR A 58 -7.89 1.23 -7.87
C THR A 58 -6.88 1.31 -9.00
N ALA A 59 -7.34 1.25 -10.25
CA ALA A 59 -6.48 1.39 -11.41
C ALA A 59 -6.00 2.84 -11.56
N GLY A 60 -4.70 3.10 -11.40
CA GLY A 60 -4.09 4.34 -11.88
C GLY A 60 -2.87 4.80 -11.10
N THR A 61 -1.90 5.34 -11.85
CA THR A 61 -0.73 6.03 -11.29
C THR A 61 -1.17 7.27 -10.53
N PHE A 62 -0.55 7.55 -9.39
CA PHE A 62 -0.85 8.70 -8.51
C PHE A 62 -2.27 8.72 -7.91
N LEU A 63 -3.12 7.72 -8.16
CA LEU A 63 -4.46 7.67 -7.57
C LEU A 63 -4.45 7.03 -6.17
N PRO A 64 -5.33 7.47 -5.26
CA PRO A 64 -5.46 6.85 -3.97
C PRO A 64 -6.17 5.49 -4.06
N PHE A 65 -5.79 4.58 -3.16
CA PHE A 65 -6.39 3.26 -3.01
C PHE A 65 -6.29 2.80 -1.55
N GLU A 66 -7.13 1.84 -1.17
CA GLU A 66 -7.16 1.33 0.20
C GLU A 66 -7.50 -0.15 0.28
N PHE A 67 -7.12 -0.77 1.40
CA PHE A 67 -7.45 -2.13 1.73
C PHE A 67 -8.04 -2.22 3.14
N ASN A 68 -9.11 -3.00 3.29
CA ASN A 68 -9.61 -3.39 4.60
C ASN A 68 -8.70 -4.48 5.18
N VAL A 69 -7.99 -4.17 6.26
CA VAL A 69 -7.02 -5.07 6.92
C VAL A 69 -7.52 -5.58 8.27
N THR A 70 -8.82 -5.43 8.53
CA THR A 70 -9.41 -5.72 9.84
C THR A 70 -9.18 -7.16 10.28
N LYS A 71 -9.20 -8.13 9.35
CA LYS A 71 -9.05 -9.56 9.66
C LYS A 71 -7.60 -9.93 9.93
N GLU A 72 -6.66 -9.28 9.25
CA GLU A 72 -5.24 -9.56 9.26
C GLU A 72 -4.52 -8.79 10.38
N ALA A 73 -5.12 -7.71 10.87
CA ALA A 73 -4.58 -6.83 11.90
C ALA A 73 -4.46 -7.51 13.28
N ARG A 74 -3.23 -7.50 13.81
CA ARG A 74 -2.88 -7.94 15.16
C ARG A 74 -2.89 -6.74 16.10
N VAL A 75 -3.97 -6.59 16.86
CA VAL A 75 -4.11 -5.49 17.83
C VAL A 75 -3.20 -5.73 19.04
N SER A 76 -2.56 -4.66 19.53
CA SER A 76 -1.58 -4.69 20.63
C SER A 76 -0.32 -5.52 20.34
N ALA A 77 -0.07 -5.84 19.08
CA ALA A 77 1.10 -6.54 18.59
C ALA A 77 1.68 -5.84 17.35
N GLU A 78 2.86 -6.26 16.92
CA GLU A 78 3.50 -5.77 15.70
C GLU A 78 2.78 -6.30 14.45
N ASN A 79 2.64 -5.43 13.45
CA ASN A 79 2.14 -5.74 12.12
C ASN A 79 3.17 -5.29 11.09
N THR A 80 3.45 -6.12 10.10
CA THR A 80 4.39 -5.79 9.02
C THR A 80 3.64 -5.37 7.77
N ILE A 81 4.03 -4.25 7.18
CA ILE A 81 3.55 -3.78 5.88
C ILE A 81 4.71 -3.90 4.90
N VAL A 82 4.47 -4.52 3.74
CA VAL A 82 5.43 -4.61 2.65
C VAL A 82 4.80 -4.05 1.38
N VAL A 83 5.55 -3.25 0.65
CA VAL A 83 5.12 -2.66 -0.63
C VAL A 83 6.19 -2.90 -1.67
N LYS A 84 5.81 -3.50 -2.79
CA LYS A 84 6.64 -3.59 -3.99
C LYS A 84 6.15 -2.54 -4.96
N VAL A 85 6.98 -1.57 -5.30
CA VAL A 85 6.71 -0.63 -6.38
C VAL A 85 7.47 -1.06 -7.63
N THR A 86 6.78 -1.07 -8.77
CA THR A 86 7.36 -1.33 -10.08
C THR A 86 7.10 -0.10 -10.95
N ASN A 87 8.17 0.55 -11.37
CA ASN A 87 8.14 1.65 -12.34
C ASN A 87 9.04 1.24 -13.52
N LYS A 88 8.43 0.71 -14.57
CA LYS A 88 9.14 0.18 -15.74
C LYS A 88 8.85 0.97 -17.02
N ARG A 89 7.87 1.86 -17.00
CA ARG A 89 7.55 2.70 -18.15
C ARG A 89 8.50 3.90 -18.18
N LEU A 90 8.88 4.27 -19.39
CA LEU A 90 9.56 5.54 -19.63
C LEU A 90 8.51 6.64 -19.54
N ASP A 91 8.66 7.52 -18.56
CA ASP A 91 7.91 8.77 -18.41
C ASP A 91 8.90 9.94 -18.21
N GLU A 92 8.41 11.16 -18.43
CA GLU A 92 9.22 12.38 -18.38
C GLU A 92 9.32 12.98 -16.97
N VAL A 93 8.64 12.38 -15.98
CA VAL A 93 8.50 12.96 -14.63
C VAL A 93 9.72 12.66 -13.75
N GLY A 94 10.44 11.57 -14.02
CA GLY A 94 11.65 11.20 -13.27
C GLY A 94 11.38 10.75 -11.84
N THR A 95 10.12 10.47 -11.50
CA THR A 95 9.68 9.98 -10.19
C THR A 95 9.58 8.46 -10.13
N GLY A 96 9.38 7.93 -8.93
CA GLY A 96 9.13 6.51 -8.68
C GLY A 96 8.97 6.24 -7.19
N GLY A 97 8.16 5.22 -6.84
CA GLY A 97 7.98 4.81 -5.45
C GLY A 97 6.67 5.30 -4.83
N ILE A 98 6.65 5.36 -3.49
CA ILE A 98 5.53 5.89 -2.71
C ILE A 98 5.65 7.42 -2.69
N VAL A 99 4.79 8.09 -3.44
CA VAL A 99 4.88 9.54 -3.72
C VAL A 99 3.84 10.37 -2.95
N SER A 100 3.06 9.73 -2.08
CA SER A 100 2.05 10.37 -1.24
C SER A 100 1.91 9.65 0.10
N PRO A 101 1.25 10.24 1.10
CA PRO A 101 1.15 9.64 2.43
C PRO A 101 0.53 8.24 2.44
N VAL A 102 0.95 7.43 3.42
CA VAL A 102 0.37 6.12 3.71
C VAL A 102 -0.16 6.15 5.13
N MET A 103 -1.41 5.73 5.34
CA MET A 103 -2.08 5.81 6.63
C MET A 103 -2.73 4.48 7.00
N LEU A 104 -2.54 4.07 8.26
CA LEU A 104 -3.39 3.06 8.89
C LEU A 104 -4.46 3.78 9.71
N TRP A 105 -5.73 3.61 9.35
CA TRP A 105 -6.83 4.40 9.93
C TRP A 105 -8.06 3.56 10.26
N SER A 106 -8.98 4.16 11.02
CA SER A 106 -10.24 3.55 11.42
C SER A 106 -11.35 4.61 11.44
N PRO A 107 -12.52 4.37 10.79
CA PRO A 107 -13.64 5.31 10.82
C PRO A 107 -14.07 5.64 12.24
N LYS A 108 -14.55 6.88 12.46
CA LYS A 108 -15.20 7.25 13.72
C LYS A 108 -16.41 6.33 13.95
N ARG A 109 -16.64 5.96 15.21
CA ARG A 109 -17.85 5.24 15.63
C ARG A 109 -19.05 6.15 15.53
#